data_AF-A0A9E4FSQ4-F1
#
_entry.id   AF-A0A9E4FSQ4-F1
#
_cell.length_a   1.000
_cell.length_b   1.000
_cell.length_c   1.000
_cell.angle_alpha   90.00
_cell.angle_beta   90.00
_cell.angle_gamma   90.00
#
_symmetry.space_group_name_H-M   'P 1'
#
loop_
_entity.id
_entity.type
_entity.pdbx_description
1 polymer ?
#
loop_
_entity_poly.entity_id
_entity_poly.type
_entity_poly.pdbx_seq_one_letter_code
_entity_poly.pdbx_strand_id
1 'polypeptide(L)'
;MARQYCGTAGQVENCQIGAFLAYAGARGYTQLDAELYLSGDRPDEPTRLQDVGLAPDTPFAAKPAIGQRPGRATRANAGTTGKAWC
;
A
#
# COMPACT_ATOMS: atom_id res chain seq x y z
N MET A 1 9.17 -11.35 4.80
CA MET A 1 8.35 -10.27 5.35
C MET A 1 9.11 -9.62 6.49
N ALA A 2 9.58 -8.41 6.26
CA ALA A 2 10.26 -7.59 7.26
C ALA A 2 9.27 -7.15 8.36
N ARG A 3 9.74 -6.92 9.58
CA ARG A 3 8.88 -6.44 10.66
C ARG A 3 8.62 -4.94 10.46
N GLN A 4 7.34 -4.57 10.35
CA GLN A 4 6.89 -3.19 10.15
C GLN A 4 6.06 -2.72 11.35
N TYR A 5 5.98 -1.42 11.56
CA TYR A 5 5.11 -0.85 12.59
C TYR A 5 3.64 -1.04 12.19
N CYS A 6 2.91 -1.86 12.94
CA CYS A 6 1.47 -2.05 12.78
C CYS A 6 0.71 -1.02 13.60
N GLY A 7 0.01 -0.09 12.94
CA GLY A 7 -0.79 0.92 13.64
C GLY A 7 -1.88 0.31 14.54
N THR A 8 -2.51 -0.78 14.09
CA THR A 8 -3.57 -1.47 14.85
C THR A 8 -3.02 -2.23 16.06
N ALA A 9 -1.85 -2.88 15.93
CA ALA A 9 -1.23 -3.60 17.05
C ALA A 9 -0.40 -2.66 17.96
N GLY A 10 -0.08 -1.44 17.51
CA GLY A 10 0.72 -0.47 18.24
C GLY A 10 2.22 -0.82 18.35
N GLN A 11 2.68 -1.83 17.62
CA GLN A 11 4.03 -2.39 17.76
C GLN A 11 4.61 -2.90 16.43
N VAL A 12 5.91 -3.20 16.44
CA VAL A 12 6.65 -3.68 15.26
C VAL A 12 6.48 -5.20 15.13
N GLU A 13 5.77 -5.64 14.10
CA GLU A 13 5.40 -7.05 13.89
C GLU A 13 5.46 -7.43 12.42
N ASN A 14 5.22 -8.70 12.14
CA ASN A 14 5.04 -9.18 10.76
C ASN A 14 3.69 -8.68 10.22
N CYS A 15 3.66 -7.41 9.81
CA CYS A 15 2.50 -6.78 9.19
C CYS A 15 2.85 -6.29 7.78
N GLN A 16 1.81 -6.18 6.95
CA GLN A 16 1.88 -5.57 5.63
C GLN A 16 1.29 -4.17 5.71
N ILE A 17 2.02 -3.17 5.23
CA ILE A 17 1.53 -1.80 5.14
C ILE A 17 1.12 -1.49 3.70
N GLY A 18 -0.14 -1.09 3.50
CA GLY A 18 -0.59 -0.45 2.27
C GLY A 18 -0.44 1.07 2.34
N ALA A 19 -0.05 1.69 1.23
CA ALA A 19 -0.16 3.11 0.98
C ALA A 19 -1.31 3.35 0.00
N PHE A 20 -2.11 4.39 0.22
CA PHE A 20 -3.30 4.62 -0.57
C PHE A 20 -3.46 6.11 -0.87
N LEU A 21 -3.91 6.43 -2.08
CA LEU A 21 -4.20 7.78 -2.53
C LEU A 21 -5.71 7.97 -2.57
N ALA A 22 -6.22 9.04 -1.97
CA ALA A 22 -7.62 9.40 -2.01
C ALA A 22 -7.80 10.87 -2.40
N TYR A 23 -8.84 11.14 -3.17
CA TYR A 23 -9.36 12.49 -3.38
C TYR A 23 -10.40 12.77 -2.32
N ALA A 24 -10.25 13.86 -1.56
CA ALA A 24 -11.21 14.31 -0.56
C ALA A 24 -11.68 15.73 -0.88
N GLY A 25 -12.99 15.95 -0.86
CA GLY A 25 -13.60 17.25 -1.07
C GLY A 25 -14.87 17.41 -0.24
N ALA A 26 -15.52 18.58 -0.33
CA ALA A 26 -16.71 18.89 0.47
C ALA A 26 -17.88 17.92 0.26
N ARG A 27 -17.91 17.20 -0.87
CA ARG A 27 -18.98 16.25 -1.24
C ARG A 27 -18.64 14.79 -0.92
N GLY A 28 -17.50 14.53 -0.28
CA GLY A 28 -17.05 13.19 0.09
C GLY A 28 -15.62 12.89 -0.35
N TYR A 29 -15.25 11.62 -0.28
CA TYR A 29 -13.93 11.13 -0.69
C TYR A 29 -14.04 9.90 -1.58
N THR A 30 -13.05 9.70 -2.44
CA THR A 30 -12.91 8.51 -3.26
C THR A 30 -11.47 8.05 -3.27
N GLN A 31 -11.25 6.75 -3.16
CA GLN A 31 -9.92 6.16 -3.29
C GLN A 31 -9.52 6.14 -4.77
N LEU A 32 -8.36 6.70 -5.07
CA LEU A 32 -7.81 6.78 -6.42
C LEU A 32 -6.78 5.68 -6.69
N ASP A 33 -5.96 5.32 -5.69
CA ASP A 33 -4.89 4.35 -5.86
C ASP A 33 -4.58 3.58 -4.57
N ALA A 34 -3.96 2.40 -4.72
CA ALA A 34 -3.49 1.56 -3.64
C ALA A 34 -2.16 0.90 -4.04
N GLU A 35 -1.15 0.95 -3.18
CA GLU A 35 0.14 0.31 -3.41
C GLU A 35 0.69 -0.30 -2.13
N LEU A 36 1.33 -1.47 -2.23
CA LEU A 36 1.97 -2.11 -1.08
C LEU A 36 3.29 -1.39 -0.74
N TYR A 37 3.46 -0.98 0.51
CA TYR A 37 4.71 -0.41 0.99
C TYR A 37 5.71 -1.51 1.32
N LEU A 38 6.72 -1.66 0.46
CA LEU A 38 7.83 -2.58 0.65
C LEU A 38 8.85 -1.96 1.60
N SER A 39 9.36 -2.72 2.57
CA SER A 39 10.46 -2.23 3.42
C SER A 39 11.80 -2.23 2.66
N GLY A 40 12.72 -1.37 3.09
CA GLY A 40 14.07 -1.28 2.52
C GLY A 40 15.00 -2.46 2.87
N ASP A 41 14.70 -3.25 3.91
CA ASP A 41 15.50 -4.37 4.43
C ASP A 41 15.16 -5.74 3.78
N ARG A 42 14.77 -5.72 2.51
CA ARG A 42 13.96 -6.73 1.79
C ARG A 42 14.51 -8.17 1.77
N PRO A 43 13.63 -9.18 1.98
CA PRO A 43 13.69 -10.44 1.24
C PRO A 43 12.29 -10.86 0.79
N ASP A 44 11.77 -10.24 -0.27
CA ASP A 44 10.53 -10.67 -0.91
C ASP A 44 10.87 -11.43 -2.19
N GLU A 45 10.44 -12.68 -2.24
CA GLU A 45 10.66 -13.60 -3.35
C GLU A 45 9.76 -13.21 -4.53
N PRO A 46 10.23 -13.31 -5.79
CA PRO A 46 9.50 -12.86 -6.98
C PRO A 46 8.07 -13.36 -7.08
N THR A 47 7.80 -14.57 -6.61
CA THR A 47 6.44 -15.16 -6.61
C THR A 47 5.48 -14.38 -5.70
N ARG A 48 5.93 -13.95 -4.52
CA ARG A 48 5.10 -13.17 -3.59
C ARG A 48 4.77 -11.78 -4.08
N LEU A 49 5.65 -11.16 -4.88
CA LEU A 49 5.37 -9.86 -5.49
C LEU A 49 4.27 -9.99 -6.55
N GLN A 50 4.34 -11.05 -7.35
CA GLN A 50 3.35 -11.32 -8.38
C GLN A 50 1.96 -11.62 -7.76
N ASP A 51 1.90 -12.33 -6.63
CA ASP A 51 0.64 -12.59 -5.91
C ASP A 51 -0.12 -11.32 -5.51
N VAL A 52 0.61 -10.22 -5.28
CA VAL A 52 0.04 -8.90 -4.95
C VAL A 52 -0.01 -7.94 -6.15
N GLY A 53 0.27 -8.44 -7.36
CA GLY A 53 0.21 -7.66 -8.60
C GLY A 53 1.41 -6.73 -8.83
N LEU A 54 2.53 -6.97 -8.16
CA LEU A 54 3.78 -6.23 -8.34
C LEU A 54 4.74 -6.96 -9.26
N ALA A 55 5.46 -6.19 -10.09
CA ALA A 55 6.53 -6.73 -10.92
C ALA A 55 7.70 -7.25 -10.04
N PRO A 56 8.39 -8.33 -10.43
CA PRO A 56 9.50 -8.90 -9.66
C PRO A 56 10.62 -7.90 -9.32
N ASP A 57 10.84 -6.93 -10.20
CA ASP A 57 11.87 -5.89 -10.12
C ASP A 57 11.38 -4.58 -9.48
N THR A 58 10.20 -4.59 -8.83
CA THR A 58 9.64 -3.39 -8.20
C THR A 58 10.61 -2.82 -7.16
N PRO A 59 11.16 -1.61 -7.36
CA PRO A 59 12.09 -0.99 -6.43
C PRO A 59 11.39 -0.54 -5.14
N PHE A 60 12.17 -0.38 -4.07
CA PHE A 60 11.71 0.29 -2.86
C PHE A 60 11.29 1.75 -3.17
N ALA A 61 10.20 2.20 -2.56
CA ALA A 61 9.77 3.59 -2.61
C ALA A 61 9.29 4.04 -1.22
N ALA A 62 9.75 5.21 -0.77
CA ALA A 62 9.24 5.80 0.47
C ALA A 62 7.75 6.17 0.32
N LYS A 63 6.98 6.13 1.42
CA LYS A 63 5.54 6.45 1.41
C LYS A 63 5.18 7.78 0.69
N PRO A 64 5.91 8.90 0.89
CA PRO A 64 5.61 10.13 0.16
C PRO A 64 5.85 10.00 -1.35
N ALA A 65 6.85 9.22 -1.76
CA ALA A 65 7.17 8.99 -3.16
C ALA A 65 6.10 8.15 -3.86
N ILE A 66 5.52 7.17 -3.17
CA ILE A 66 4.35 6.39 -3.64
C ILE A 66 3.18 7.33 -3.95
N GLY A 67 2.86 8.25 -3.03
CA GLY A 67 1.78 9.23 -3.24
C GLY A 67 2.01 10.19 -4.41
N GLN A 68 3.27 10.47 -4.76
CA GLN A 68 3.63 11.34 -5.89
C GLN A 68 3.64 10.60 -7.23
N ARG A 69 3.72 9.26 -7.22
CA ARG A 69 3.79 8.43 -8.43
C ARG A 69 2.81 7.25 -8.34
N PRO A 70 1.50 7.51 -8.38
CA PRO A 70 0.49 6.47 -8.37
C PRO A 70 0.57 5.57 -9.63
N GLY A 71 0.07 4.33 -9.53
CA GLY A 71 -0.19 3.45 -10.66
C GLY A 71 0.73 2.23 -10.85
N ARG A 72 1.44 1.77 -9.81
CA ARG A 72 2.29 0.56 -9.88
C ARG A 72 1.59 -0.74 -9.48
N ALA A 73 0.54 -0.68 -8.66
CA ALA A 73 -0.13 -1.86 -8.09
C ALA A 73 -1.65 -1.73 -8.21
N THR A 74 -2.21 -1.91 -9.40
CA THR A 74 -3.66 -1.84 -9.58
C THR A 74 -4.34 -3.14 -9.14
N ARG A 75 -4.73 -3.22 -7.87
CA ARG A 75 -5.98 -3.91 -7.49
C ARG A 75 -7.00 -2.84 -7.13
N ALA A 76 -7.76 -2.40 -8.13
CA ALA A 76 -8.81 -1.42 -7.97
C ALA A 76 -9.87 -1.92 -6.97
N ASN A 77 -9.87 -1.38 -5.76
CA ASN A 77 -11.07 -1.39 -4.92
C ASN A 77 -11.93 -0.20 -5.35
N ALA A 78 -12.81 -0.44 -6.33
CA ALA A 78 -13.85 0.52 -6.69
C ALA A 78 -14.90 0.54 -5.57
N GLY A 79 -14.64 1.34 -4.52
CA GLY A 79 -15.56 1.52 -3.41
C GLY A 79 -15.43 2.91 -2.80
N THR A 80 -16.43 3.77 -3.04
CA THR A 80 -16.68 4.95 -2.18
C THR A 80 -17.26 4.46 -0.86
N THR A 81 -16.41 4.00 0.06
CA THR A 81 -16.87 3.44 1.33
C THR A 81 -16.83 4.51 2.42
N GLY A 82 -18.01 4.98 2.82
CA GLY A 82 -18.25 5.99 3.87
C GLY A 82 -17.84 5.61 5.30
N LYS A 83 -17.04 4.55 5.50
CA LYS A 83 -16.36 4.14 6.75
C LYS A 83 -15.61 2.81 6.48
N ALA A 84 -14.60 2.55 7.31
CA ALA A 84 -13.71 1.40 7.33
C ALA A 84 -12.57 1.42 6.29
N TRP A 85 -11.56 2.22 6.60
CA TRP A 85 -10.19 1.69 6.59
C TRP A 85 -9.89 1.29 8.03
N CYS A 86 -9.36 0.08 8.24
CA CYS A 86 -9.03 -0.44 9.57
C CYS A 86 -8.16 0.51 10.38
#